data_AF-A0A7Z9LHA5-F1
#
_entry.id   AF-A0A7Z9LHA5-F1
#
_cell.length_a   1.000
_cell.length_b   1.000
_cell.length_c   1.000
_cell.angle_alpha   90.00
_cell.angle_beta   90.00
_cell.angle_gamma   90.00
#
_symmetry.space_group_name_H-M   'P 1'
#
loop_
_entity.id
_entity.type
_entity.pdbx_description
1 polymer ?
#
loop_
_entity_poly.entity_id
_entity_poly.type
_entity_poly.pdbx_seq_one_letter_code
_entity_poly.pdbx_strand_id
1 'polypeptide(L)'
;GATLGAEAQRFYEIIIDDPEKVAQRIQSGIRKVREFRRKLGDAFYYNWMLHIDQDYQWPFSPSHAAMSALNLHYAQPKHELACNLRKMFSGIVSGNIKEEGVLSIENNGPFQISGDPELMQELDKLLSTFCSQRRMKLSRDTEYKPCYEIVA
;
A
#
# COMPACT_ATOMS: atom_id res chain seq x y z
N GLY A 1 -10.20 5.26 9.42
CA GLY A 1 -9.48 6.02 8.39
C GLY A 1 -8.57 7.06 9.01
N ALA A 2 -7.68 6.65 9.92
CA ALA A 2 -6.78 7.59 10.61
C ALA A 2 -5.82 8.30 9.64
N THR A 3 -5.38 7.62 8.59
CA THR A 3 -4.43 8.19 7.61
C THR A 3 -5.09 9.00 6.50
N LEU A 4 -5.96 8.34 5.71
CA LEU A 4 -6.58 8.92 4.50
C LEU A 4 -7.99 9.49 4.71
N GLY A 5 -8.49 9.48 5.95
CA GLY A 5 -9.80 10.03 6.31
C GLY A 5 -10.99 9.13 5.94
N ALA A 6 -12.19 9.62 6.27
CA ALA A 6 -13.46 8.96 5.97
C ALA A 6 -13.80 8.94 4.47
N GLU A 7 -13.26 9.89 3.70
CA GLU A 7 -13.43 9.93 2.24
C GLU A 7 -12.92 8.65 1.58
N ALA A 8 -11.72 8.19 1.97
CA ALA A 8 -11.16 6.93 1.48
C ALA A 8 -12.06 5.72 1.78
N GLN A 9 -12.79 5.75 2.91
CA GLN A 9 -13.67 4.67 3.35
C GLN A 9 -14.93 4.53 2.50
N ARG A 10 -15.28 5.54 1.70
CA ARG A 10 -16.43 5.49 0.78
C ARG A 10 -16.15 4.65 -0.47
N PHE A 11 -14.88 4.35 -0.76
CA PHE A 11 -14.47 3.63 -1.96
C PHE A 11 -14.40 2.10 -1.77
N TYR A 12 -14.66 1.58 -0.56
CA TYR A 12 -14.64 0.15 -0.30
C TYR A 12 -15.75 -0.28 0.68
N GLU A 13 -16.02 -1.58 0.72
CA GLU A 13 -16.95 -2.23 1.64
C GLU A 13 -16.23 -3.42 2.28
N ILE A 14 -16.40 -3.64 3.58
CA ILE A 14 -15.83 -4.78 4.30
C ILE A 14 -16.95 -5.81 4.51
N ILE A 15 -16.76 -7.01 3.95
CA ILE A 15 -17.64 -8.16 4.14
C ILE A 15 -16.80 -9.26 4.79
N ILE A 16 -17.24 -9.75 5.94
CA ILE A 16 -16.54 -10.80 6.71
C ILE A 16 -17.34 -12.08 6.64
N ASP A 17 -16.68 -13.19 6.31
CA ASP A 17 -17.23 -14.56 6.34
C ASP A 17 -18.52 -14.77 5.51
N ASP A 18 -18.68 -14.02 4.42
CA ASP A 18 -19.85 -14.11 3.53
C ASP A 18 -19.42 -14.10 2.06
N PRO A 19 -18.97 -15.26 1.53
CA PRO A 19 -18.50 -15.37 0.15
C PRO A 19 -19.61 -15.14 -0.89
N GLU A 20 -20.86 -15.50 -0.57
CA GLU A 20 -22.00 -15.30 -1.46
C GLU A 20 -22.31 -13.82 -1.65
N LYS A 21 -22.34 -13.04 -0.56
CA LYS A 21 -22.54 -11.59 -0.63
C LYS A 21 -21.41 -10.90 -1.39
N VAL A 22 -20.16 -11.34 -1.23
CA VAL A 22 -19.04 -10.85 -2.05
C VAL A 22 -19.33 -11.09 -3.53
N ALA A 23 -19.71 -12.30 -3.93
CA ALA A 23 -20.04 -12.64 -5.32
C ALA A 23 -21.21 -11.80 -5.86
N GLN A 24 -22.28 -11.65 -5.08
CA GLN A 24 -23.43 -10.80 -5.43
C GLN A 24 -23.02 -9.33 -5.61
N ARG A 25 -22.15 -8.81 -4.74
CA ARG A 25 -21.67 -7.42 -4.80
C ARG A 25 -20.85 -7.17 -6.06
N ILE A 26 -19.98 -8.11 -6.43
CA ILE A 26 -19.20 -8.06 -7.67
C ILE A 26 -20.13 -8.14 -8.89
N GLN A 27 -21.08 -9.08 -8.93
CA GLN A 27 -22.02 -9.22 -10.04
C GLN A 27 -22.87 -7.95 -10.27
N SER A 28 -23.28 -7.30 -9.18
CA SER A 28 -23.94 -5.99 -9.23
C SER A 28 -23.00 -4.88 -9.74
N GLY A 29 -21.74 -4.89 -9.29
CA GLY A 29 -20.70 -3.97 -9.74
C GLY A 29 -20.44 -4.05 -11.25
N ILE A 30 -20.38 -5.26 -11.82
CA ILE A 30 -20.17 -5.47 -13.26
C ILE A 30 -21.24 -4.77 -14.10
N ARG A 31 -22.51 -4.84 -13.68
CA ARG A 31 -23.61 -4.13 -14.37
C ARG A 31 -23.40 -2.61 -14.36
N LYS A 32 -23.05 -2.06 -13.19
CA LYS A 32 -22.77 -0.62 -13.03
C LYS A 32 -21.58 -0.16 -13.87
N VAL A 33 -20.51 -0.94 -13.91
CA VAL A 33 -19.34 -0.65 -14.75
C VAL A 33 -19.73 -0.66 -16.23
N ARG A 34 -20.51 -1.65 -16.68
CA ARG A 34 -20.96 -1.73 -18.07
C ARG A 34 -21.78 -0.52 -18.49
N GLU A 35 -22.70 -0.08 -17.64
CA GLU A 35 -23.50 1.13 -17.86
C GLU A 35 -22.63 2.39 -17.89
N PHE A 36 -21.70 2.53 -16.94
CA PHE A 36 -20.76 3.65 -16.88
C PHE A 36 -19.91 3.75 -18.17
N ARG A 37 -19.34 2.64 -18.64
CA ARG A 37 -18.54 2.62 -19.88
C ARG A 37 -19.36 2.95 -21.11
N ARG A 38 -20.58 2.39 -21.23
CA ARG A 38 -21.50 2.72 -22.33
C ARG A 38 -21.86 4.19 -22.36
N LYS A 39 -22.14 4.78 -21.19
CA LYS A 39 -22.53 6.19 -21.08
C LYS A 39 -21.42 7.14 -21.53
N LEU A 40 -20.17 6.78 -21.25
CA LEU A 40 -19.02 7.64 -21.52
C LEU A 40 -18.26 7.27 -22.81
N GLY A 41 -18.69 6.21 -23.51
CA GLY A 41 -18.06 5.77 -24.74
C GLY A 41 -16.68 5.11 -24.56
N ASP A 42 -16.40 4.56 -23.37
CA ASP A 42 -15.13 3.93 -23.06
C ASP A 42 -15.15 2.41 -23.30
N ALA A 43 -13.98 1.80 -23.51
CA ALA A 43 -13.84 0.39 -23.81
C ALA A 43 -14.23 -0.50 -22.60
N PHE A 44 -14.84 -1.66 -22.87
CA PHE A 44 -15.11 -2.63 -21.79
C PHE A 44 -13.85 -3.35 -21.29
N TYR A 45 -12.85 -3.51 -22.16
CA TYR A 45 -11.64 -4.31 -21.89
C TYR A 45 -10.47 -3.49 -21.33
N TYR A 46 -10.54 -2.16 -21.36
CA TYR A 46 -9.52 -1.27 -20.79
C TYR A 46 -10.15 0.01 -20.26
N ASN A 47 -9.64 0.58 -19.17
CA ASN A 47 -10.17 1.81 -18.56
C ASN A 47 -9.37 3.04 -18.97
N TRP A 48 -9.69 3.60 -20.13
CA TRP A 48 -9.03 4.82 -20.60
C TRP A 48 -9.42 6.05 -19.79
N MET A 49 -10.61 6.03 -19.19
CA MET A 49 -11.10 7.16 -18.40
C MET A 49 -10.55 7.20 -16.97
N LEU A 50 -9.89 6.13 -16.51
CA LEU A 50 -9.25 6.13 -15.21
C LEU A 50 -8.06 7.09 -15.25
N HIS A 51 -8.19 8.20 -14.54
CA HIS A 51 -7.08 9.09 -14.31
C HIS A 51 -6.13 8.48 -13.28
N ILE A 52 -4.85 8.42 -13.61
CA ILE A 52 -3.78 7.96 -12.72
C ILE A 52 -2.70 9.03 -12.76
N ASP A 53 -2.45 9.70 -11.63
CA ASP A 53 -1.42 10.74 -11.58
C ASP A 53 -0.04 10.15 -11.87
N GLN A 54 0.85 10.97 -12.41
CA GLN A 54 2.16 10.55 -12.89
C GLN A 54 2.98 9.85 -11.80
N ASP A 55 2.88 10.32 -10.55
CA ASP A 55 3.61 9.78 -9.39
C ASP A 55 3.22 8.33 -9.03
N TYR A 56 2.05 7.89 -9.43
CA TYR A 56 1.64 6.49 -9.30
C TYR A 56 2.20 5.60 -10.41
N GLN A 57 2.66 6.19 -11.51
CA GLN A 57 3.18 5.47 -12.68
C GLN A 57 4.70 5.37 -12.67
N TRP A 58 5.41 6.36 -12.12
CA TRP A 58 6.87 6.33 -12.04
C TRP A 58 7.37 5.13 -11.23
N PRO A 59 8.34 4.37 -11.78
CA PRO A 59 9.03 3.33 -11.03
C PRO A 59 9.64 3.89 -9.74
N PHE A 60 9.57 3.10 -8.67
CA PHE A 60 10.21 3.43 -7.40
C PHE A 60 11.25 2.37 -7.09
N SER A 61 12.52 2.78 -7.08
CA SER A 61 13.66 1.94 -6.69
C SER A 61 14.00 2.20 -5.22
N PRO A 62 13.70 1.26 -4.31
CA PRO A 62 13.84 1.48 -2.88
C PRO A 62 15.30 1.35 -2.43
N SER A 63 15.98 2.49 -2.30
CA SER A 63 17.25 2.62 -1.58
C SER A 63 17.02 3.25 -0.21
N HIS A 64 17.99 3.18 0.71
CA HIS A 64 17.90 3.84 2.03
C HIS A 64 17.61 5.34 1.91
N ALA A 65 18.26 6.02 0.95
CA ALA A 65 18.01 7.44 0.69
C ALA A 65 16.61 7.69 0.11
N ALA A 66 16.12 6.84 -0.80
CA ALA A 66 14.78 6.99 -1.37
C ALA A 66 13.68 6.72 -0.34
N MET A 67 13.90 5.75 0.55
CA MET A 67 12.99 5.38 1.63
C MET A 67 12.93 6.48 2.71
N SER A 68 14.08 7.02 3.11
CA SER A 68 14.13 8.10 4.12
C SER A 68 13.60 9.44 3.59
N ALA A 69 13.63 9.65 2.28
CA ALA A 69 13.11 10.86 1.63
C ALA A 69 11.59 10.85 1.38
N LEU A 70 10.87 9.76 1.72
CA LEU A 70 9.43 9.69 1.54
C LEU A 70 8.72 10.73 2.43
N ASN A 71 7.86 11.55 1.83
CA ASN A 71 7.06 12.49 2.60
C ASN A 71 5.89 11.74 3.26
N LEU A 72 6.08 11.34 4.52
CA LEU A 72 5.06 10.68 5.35
C LEU A 72 4.50 11.63 6.41
N HIS A 73 4.18 12.87 6.02
CA HIS A 73 3.51 13.86 6.87
C HIS A 73 2.07 14.13 6.44
N TYR A 74 1.22 14.59 7.34
CA TYR A 74 -0.16 14.94 6.99
C TYR A 74 -0.31 16.26 6.23
N ALA A 75 0.72 17.11 6.24
CA ALA A 75 0.76 18.41 5.56
C ALA A 75 0.98 18.28 4.03
N GLN A 76 0.15 17.46 3.38
CA GLN A 76 0.13 17.25 1.93
C GLN A 76 -1.27 16.76 1.50
N PRO A 77 -1.62 16.84 0.20
CA PRO A 77 -2.84 16.22 -0.32
C PRO A 77 -2.91 14.71 -0.01
N LYS A 78 -4.12 14.19 0.26
CA LYS A 78 -4.30 12.78 0.66
C LYS A 78 -3.86 11.78 -0.40
N HIS A 79 -3.99 12.12 -1.69
CA HIS A 79 -3.53 11.27 -2.79
C HIS A 79 -1.98 11.21 -2.82
N GLU A 80 -1.28 12.31 -2.58
CA GLU A 80 0.18 12.30 -2.45
C GLU A 80 0.66 11.44 -1.27
N LEU A 81 0.02 11.58 -0.10
CA LEU A 81 0.31 10.73 1.05
C LEU A 81 0.06 9.25 0.74
N ALA A 82 -1.04 8.91 0.06
CA ALA A 82 -1.32 7.56 -0.39
C ALA A 82 -0.25 7.03 -1.36
N CYS A 83 0.28 7.89 -2.25
CA CYS A 83 1.38 7.53 -3.14
C CYS A 83 2.68 7.27 -2.39
N ASN A 84 3.03 8.08 -1.39
CA ASN A 84 4.22 7.87 -0.55
C ASN A 84 4.10 6.59 0.30
N LEU A 85 2.92 6.31 0.85
CA LEU A 85 2.64 5.04 1.54
C LEU A 85 2.78 3.83 0.61
N ARG A 86 2.29 3.93 -0.64
CA ARG A 86 2.48 2.88 -1.66
C ARG A 86 3.97 2.62 -1.90
N LYS A 87 4.78 3.67 -2.06
CA LYS A 87 6.23 3.56 -2.25
C LYS A 87 6.90 2.91 -1.04
N MET A 88 6.55 3.33 0.18
CA MET A 88 7.04 2.75 1.43
C MET A 88 6.77 1.24 1.51
N PHE A 89 5.52 0.81 1.32
CA PHE A 89 5.18 -0.62 1.34
C PHE A 89 5.88 -1.40 0.21
N SER A 90 6.02 -0.80 -0.98
CA SER A 90 6.79 -1.40 -2.07
C SER A 90 8.26 -1.60 -1.69
N GLY A 91 8.85 -0.67 -0.92
CA GLY A 91 10.20 -0.79 -0.37
C GLY A 91 10.33 -1.93 0.63
N ILE A 92 9.39 -2.04 1.58
CA ILE A 92 9.35 -3.14 2.55
C ILE A 92 9.25 -4.51 1.84
N VAL A 93 8.37 -4.62 0.84
CA VAL A 93 8.28 -5.84 0.02
C VAL A 93 9.60 -6.12 -0.69
N SER A 94 10.23 -5.10 -1.29
CA SER A 94 11.53 -5.25 -1.94
C SER A 94 12.61 -5.77 -0.98
N GLY A 95 12.73 -5.16 0.20
CA GLY A 95 13.69 -5.56 1.24
C GLY A 95 13.44 -6.95 1.82
N ASN A 96 12.23 -7.50 1.67
CA ASN A 96 11.89 -8.84 2.18
C ASN A 96 12.11 -9.97 1.18
N ILE A 97 11.89 -9.73 -0.13
CA ILE A 97 11.82 -10.82 -1.12
C ILE A 97 12.62 -10.59 -2.40
N LYS A 98 13.03 -9.36 -2.73
CA LYS A 98 13.81 -9.08 -3.95
C LYS A 98 15.29 -9.14 -3.61
N GLU A 99 16.07 -9.87 -4.40
CA GLU A 99 17.51 -10.07 -4.19
C GLU A 99 18.26 -8.75 -3.94
N GLU A 100 18.09 -7.76 -4.83
CA GLU A 100 18.69 -6.43 -4.66
C GLU A 100 18.29 -5.73 -3.36
N GLY A 101 17.03 -5.88 -2.95
CA GLY A 101 16.52 -5.33 -1.70
C GLY A 101 17.12 -6.03 -0.49
N VAL A 102 17.12 -7.37 -0.46
CA VAL A 102 17.69 -8.17 0.62
C VAL A 102 19.18 -7.85 0.79
N LEU A 103 19.95 -7.82 -0.30
CA LEU A 103 21.37 -7.46 -0.27
C LEU A 103 21.60 -6.03 0.25
N SER A 104 20.72 -5.09 -0.11
CA SER A 104 20.81 -3.71 0.40
C SER A 104 20.63 -3.67 1.92
N ILE A 105 19.70 -4.47 2.45
CA ILE A 105 19.43 -4.57 3.89
C ILE A 105 20.59 -5.28 4.62
N GLU A 106 21.15 -6.34 4.06
CA GLU A 106 22.30 -7.03 4.64
C GLU A 106 23.54 -6.12 4.73
N ASN A 107 23.76 -5.29 3.71
CA ASN A 107 24.94 -4.42 3.64
C ASN A 107 24.81 -3.13 4.45
N ASN A 108 23.62 -2.53 4.49
CA ASN A 108 23.42 -1.18 5.03
C ASN A 108 22.46 -1.14 6.24
N GLY A 109 21.89 -2.28 6.64
CA GLY A 109 20.88 -2.35 7.69
C GLY A 109 19.45 -2.04 7.20
N PRO A 110 18.48 -1.94 8.12
CA PRO A 110 17.07 -1.71 7.77
C PRO A 110 16.83 -0.34 7.12
N PHE A 111 15.76 -0.24 6.31
CA PHE A 111 15.28 1.04 5.82
C PHE A 111 14.73 1.90 6.96
N GLN A 112 15.26 3.12 7.09
CA GLN A 112 14.78 4.10 8.06
C GLN A 112 13.56 4.82 7.48
N ILE A 113 12.42 4.70 8.16
CA ILE A 113 11.15 5.30 7.76
C ILE A 113 10.77 6.33 8.82
N SER A 114 10.61 7.58 8.43
CA SER A 114 10.28 8.69 9.34
C SER A 114 9.15 9.53 8.76
N GLY A 115 8.47 10.29 9.62
CA GLY A 115 7.38 11.17 9.21
C GLY A 115 6.63 11.73 10.41
N ASP A 116 5.34 12.00 10.22
CA ASP A 116 4.49 12.48 11.30
C ASP A 116 4.41 11.45 12.45
N PRO A 117 4.61 11.85 13.73
CA PRO A 117 4.63 10.92 14.86
C PRO A 117 3.38 10.06 15.00
N GLU A 118 2.19 10.62 14.77
CA GLU A 118 0.93 9.87 14.87
C GLU A 118 0.83 8.84 13.74
N LEU A 119 1.25 9.21 12.53
CA LEU A 119 1.29 8.28 11.41
C LEU A 119 2.30 7.15 11.64
N MET A 120 3.49 7.48 12.16
CA MET A 120 4.54 6.49 12.43
C MET A 120 4.08 5.46 13.47
N GLN A 121 3.37 5.88 14.51
CA GLN A 121 2.77 4.99 15.50
C GLN A 121 1.72 4.04 14.89
N GLU A 122 0.83 4.56 14.05
CA GLU A 122 -0.17 3.74 13.37
C GLU A 122 0.45 2.74 12.39
N LEU A 123 1.52 3.15 11.69
CA LEU A 123 2.27 2.27 10.79
C LEU A 123 3.02 1.18 11.54
N ASP A 124 3.70 1.51 12.64
CA ASP A 124 4.41 0.54 13.47
C ASP A 124 3.43 -0.51 14.02
N LYS A 125 2.28 -0.07 14.54
CA LYS A 125 1.22 -0.96 15.01
C LYS A 125 0.70 -1.88 13.92
N LEU A 126 0.47 -1.35 12.71
CA LEU A 126 0.01 -2.13 11.56
C LEU A 126 1.04 -3.19 11.15
N LEU A 127 2.31 -2.80 11.00
CA LEU A 127 3.39 -3.68 10.57
C LEU A 127 3.73 -4.73 11.64
N SER A 128 3.73 -4.36 12.92
CA SER A 128 3.85 -5.28 14.05
C SER A 128 2.71 -6.31 14.09
N THR A 129 1.49 -5.90 13.73
CA THR A 129 0.36 -6.82 13.56
C THR A 129 0.62 -7.82 12.43
N PHE A 130 1.18 -7.39 11.30
CA PHE A 130 1.56 -8.32 10.22
C PHE A 130 2.66 -9.31 10.65
N CYS A 131 3.64 -8.85 11.43
CA CYS A 131 4.68 -9.72 11.98
C CYS A 131 4.09 -10.78 12.92
N SER A 132 3.28 -10.37 13.91
CA SER A 132 2.65 -11.27 14.88
C SER A 132 1.70 -12.29 14.23
N GLN A 133 0.99 -11.87 13.17
CA GLN A 133 0.12 -12.75 12.38
C GLN A 133 0.86 -13.59 11.33
N ARG A 134 2.21 -13.53 11.31
CA ARG A 134 3.07 -14.26 10.36
C ARG A 134 2.72 -13.99 8.89
N ARG A 135 2.39 -12.74 8.56
CA ARG A 135 2.06 -12.30 7.19
C ARG A 135 3.26 -11.78 6.39
N MET A 136 4.42 -11.61 7.04
CA MET A 136 5.63 -11.04 6.42
C MET A 136 6.54 -12.07 5.74
N LYS A 137 6.40 -13.36 6.07
CA LYS A 137 7.23 -14.45 5.53
C LYS A 137 6.39 -15.71 5.35
N LEU A 138 6.64 -16.45 4.26
CA LEU A 138 5.97 -17.73 3.99
C LEU A 138 6.53 -18.87 4.86
N SER A 139 7.85 -18.88 5.11
CA SER A 139 8.49 -19.91 5.93
C SER A 139 8.22 -19.68 7.41
N ARG A 140 7.71 -20.71 8.09
CA ARG A 140 7.29 -20.66 9.49
C ARG A 140 8.41 -20.96 10.48
N ASP A 141 9.56 -21.42 9.99
CA ASP A 141 10.63 -22.03 10.79
C ASP A 141 11.72 -21.02 11.21
N THR A 142 11.60 -19.76 10.78
CA THR A 142 12.57 -18.71 11.10
C THR A 142 11.82 -17.44 11.52
N GLU A 143 12.30 -16.81 12.59
CA GLU A 143 11.77 -15.53 13.03
C GLU A 143 12.01 -14.46 11.96
N TYR A 144 10.98 -13.65 11.68
CA TYR A 144 11.06 -12.56 10.73
C TYR A 144 11.86 -11.41 11.36
N LYS A 145 12.97 -11.03 10.72
CA LYS A 145 13.70 -9.80 11.04
C LYS A 145 13.19 -8.68 10.12
N PRO A 146 12.61 -7.59 10.67
CA PRO A 146 12.15 -6.46 9.88
C PRO A 146 13.26 -5.87 8.99
N CYS A 147 12.94 -5.62 7.72
CA CYS A 147 13.80 -4.89 6.79
C CYS A 147 13.65 -3.36 6.91
N TYR A 148 12.96 -2.90 7.95
CA TYR A 148 12.63 -1.50 8.18
C TYR A 148 12.74 -1.18 9.67
N GLU A 149 12.91 0.11 9.95
CA GLU A 149 12.89 0.71 11.28
C GLU A 149 12.06 1.99 11.21
N ILE A 150 11.06 2.10 12.10
CA ILE A 150 10.26 3.32 12.23
C ILE A 150 11.02 4.27 13.16
N VAL A 151 11.43 5.41 12.64
CA VAL A 151 12.14 6.46 13.37
C VAL A 151 11.13 7.50 13.83
N ALA A 152 11.05 7.70 15.15
CA ALA A 152 10.20 8.69 15.81
C ALA A 152 10.83 10.08 15.81
#